data_AF-A0A6A5YST2-F1
#
_entry.id   AF-A0A6A5YST2-F1
#
_cell.length_a   1.000
_cell.length_b   1.000
_cell.length_c   1.000
_cell.angle_alpha   90.00
_cell.angle_beta   90.00
_cell.angle_gamma   90.00
#
_symmetry.space_group_name_H-M   'P 1'
#
loop_
_entity.id
_entity.type
_entity.pdbx_description
1 polymer ?
#
loop_
_entity_poly.entity_id
_entity_poly.type
_entity_poly.pdbx_seq_one_letter_code
_entity_poly.pdbx_strand_id
1 'polypeptide(L)'
;PLRPDEVLFGQQNAPARYAESDYYFAHANIGPDQQLPDSDLLRALHAYIASFYEKSEQDPRPRMWKSMDETTLIALGILVEETAREILGETGDLALLEA
;
A
#
# COMPACT_ATOMS: atom_id res chain seq x y z
N PRO A 1 3.06 25.66 -0.93
CA PRO A 1 2.45 24.51 -1.63
C PRO A 1 1.14 24.15 -0.93
N LEU A 2 0.08 23.80 -1.67
CA LEU A 2 -1.20 23.38 -1.08
C LEU A 2 -1.04 22.02 -0.39
N ARG A 3 -1.78 21.80 0.70
CA ARG A 3 -1.85 20.49 1.35
C ARG A 3 -2.66 19.52 0.48
N PRO A 4 -2.41 18.19 0.54
CA PRO A 4 -3.09 17.25 -0.35
C PRO A 4 -4.62 17.24 -0.16
N ASP A 5 -5.12 17.46 1.07
CA ASP A 5 -6.56 17.60 1.33
C ASP A 5 -7.15 18.84 0.63
N GLU A 6 -6.43 19.96 0.65
CA GLU A 6 -6.86 21.20 -0.01
C GLU A 6 -6.94 21.04 -1.54
N VAL A 7 -6.01 20.28 -2.12
CA VAL A 7 -6.02 19.96 -3.56
C VAL A 7 -7.21 19.07 -3.91
N LEU A 8 -7.47 18.06 -3.09
CA LEU A 8 -8.54 17.09 -3.30
C LEU A 8 -9.93 17.71 -3.16
N PHE A 9 -10.16 18.51 -2.11
CA PHE A 9 -11.44 19.17 -1.85
C PHE A 9 -11.64 20.47 -2.66
N GLY A 10 -10.60 20.98 -3.31
CA GLY A 10 -10.69 22.13 -4.22
C GLY A 10 -11.22 21.79 -5.62
N GLN A 11 -11.43 20.51 -5.94
CA GLN A 11 -11.90 20.10 -7.27
C GLN A 11 -13.40 20.36 -7.46
N GLN A 12 -13.79 20.66 -8.71
CA GLN A 12 -15.16 21.03 -9.06
C GLN A 12 -16.21 19.93 -8.75
N ASN A 13 -15.77 18.67 -8.66
CA ASN A 13 -16.60 17.49 -8.32
C ASN A 13 -16.15 16.83 -7.01
N ALA A 14 -15.48 17.56 -6.12
CA ALA A 14 -15.04 17.00 -4.85
C ALA A 14 -16.25 16.58 -3.99
N PRO A 15 -16.17 15.43 -3.28
CA PRO A 15 -17.20 15.03 -2.32
C PRO A 15 -17.35 16.07 -1.21
N ALA A 16 -18.55 16.16 -0.64
CA ALA A 16 -18.80 17.03 0.50
C ALA A 16 -17.87 16.70 1.67
N ARG A 17 -17.24 17.73 2.24
CA ARG A 17 -16.33 17.59 3.38
C ARG A 17 -17.10 17.64 4.69
N TYR A 18 -16.85 16.67 5.56
CA TYR A 18 -17.40 16.62 6.92
C TYR A 18 -16.24 16.74 7.90
N ALA A 19 -16.31 17.69 8.84
CA ALA A 19 -15.18 18.01 9.72
C ALA A 19 -14.67 16.82 10.56
N GLU A 20 -15.54 15.86 10.88
CA GLU A 20 -15.24 14.74 11.78
C GLU A 20 -15.18 13.38 11.05
N SER A 21 -15.72 13.28 9.84
CA SER A 21 -15.94 12.01 9.14
C SER A 21 -15.67 12.11 7.64
N ASP A 22 -14.84 13.07 7.21
CA ASP A 22 -14.41 13.09 5.81
C ASP A 22 -13.54 11.87 5.48
N TYR A 23 -13.57 11.50 4.20
CA TYR A 23 -12.91 10.29 3.72
C TYR A 23 -11.38 10.42 3.67
N TYR A 24 -10.84 11.64 3.71
CA TYR A 24 -9.40 11.88 3.62
C TYR A 24 -8.68 11.47 4.92
N PHE A 25 -9.28 11.79 6.06
CA PHE A 25 -8.76 11.39 7.38
C PHE A 25 -9.34 10.06 7.90
N ALA A 26 -9.96 9.24 7.03
CA ALA A 26 -10.52 7.95 7.41
C ALA A 26 -9.51 7.02 8.11
N HIS A 27 -8.22 7.16 7.77
CA HIS A 27 -7.13 6.39 8.39
C HIS A 27 -6.97 6.65 9.90
N ALA A 28 -7.44 7.79 10.42
CA ALA A 28 -7.37 8.11 11.85
C ALA A 28 -8.42 7.34 12.68
N ASN A 29 -9.46 6.81 12.02
CA ASN A 29 -10.58 6.11 12.65
C ASN A 29 -10.57 4.60 12.35
N ILE A 30 -9.41 4.04 12.03
CA ILE A 30 -9.24 2.62 11.77
C ILE A 30 -9.37 1.85 13.10
N GLY A 31 -10.27 0.87 13.13
CA GLY A 31 -10.44 0.01 14.31
C GLY A 31 -9.20 -0.88 14.54
N PRO A 32 -8.98 -1.37 15.77
CA PRO A 32 -7.85 -2.25 16.08
C PRO A 32 -7.82 -3.53 15.23
N ASP A 33 -8.99 -3.96 14.73
CA ASP A 33 -9.16 -5.15 13.89
C ASP A 33 -8.86 -4.90 12.39
N GLN A 34 -8.62 -3.65 12.00
CA GLN A 34 -8.28 -3.26 10.62
C GLN A 34 -6.80 -2.88 10.53
N GLN A 35 -5.91 -3.86 10.69
CA GLN A 35 -4.48 -3.62 10.56
C GLN A 35 -4.11 -3.41 9.08
N LEU A 36 -3.46 -2.27 8.79
CA LEU A 36 -2.85 -2.03 7.49
C LEU A 36 -1.45 -2.66 7.47
N PRO A 37 -0.98 -3.13 6.30
CA PRO A 37 0.39 -3.62 6.16
C PRO A 37 1.42 -2.56 6.52
N ASP A 38 2.61 -3.00 6.92
CA ASP A 38 3.71 -2.09 7.21
C ASP A 38 4.06 -1.19 6.01
N SER A 39 4.25 0.11 6.28
CA SER A 39 4.46 1.10 5.23
C SER A 39 5.81 0.97 4.53
N ASP A 40 6.84 0.50 5.24
CA ASP A 40 8.17 0.29 4.65
C ASP A 40 8.19 -0.99 3.82
N LEU A 41 7.47 -2.04 4.24
CA LEU A 41 7.20 -3.21 3.41
C LEU A 41 6.51 -2.83 2.10
N LEU A 42 5.43 -2.03 2.15
CA LEU A 42 4.73 -1.57 0.95
C LEU A 42 5.65 -0.77 0.02
N ARG A 43 6.52 0.09 0.58
CA ARG A 43 7.49 0.86 -0.21
C ARG A 43 8.51 -0.05 -0.88
N ALA A 44 9.02 -1.07 -0.18
CA ALA A 44 9.96 -2.03 -0.71
C ALA A 44 9.33 -2.88 -1.84
N LEU A 45 8.11 -3.37 -1.64
CA LEU A 45 7.34 -4.09 -2.66
C LEU A 45 7.10 -3.23 -3.90
N HIS A 46 6.65 -1.99 -3.71
CA HIS A 46 6.42 -1.06 -4.82
C HIS A 46 7.71 -0.79 -5.61
N ALA A 47 8.81 -0.50 -4.92
CA ALA A 47 10.11 -0.25 -5.57
C ALA A 47 10.61 -1.48 -6.34
N TYR A 48 10.49 -2.67 -5.75
CA TYR A 48 10.84 -3.93 -6.40
C TYR A 48 10.02 -4.12 -7.69
N ILE A 49 8.69 -3.98 -7.61
CA ILE A 49 7.78 -4.22 -8.73
C ILE A 49 7.97 -3.18 -9.84
N ALA A 50 8.14 -1.91 -9.48
CA ALA A 50 8.49 -0.86 -10.44
C ALA A 50 9.79 -1.21 -11.18
N SER A 51 10.84 -1.59 -10.46
CA SER A 51 12.13 -1.97 -11.07
C SER A 51 12.04 -3.25 -11.92
N PHE A 52 11.16 -4.19 -11.54
CA PHE A 52 10.92 -5.42 -12.28
C PHE A 52 10.26 -5.12 -13.63
N TYR A 53 9.22 -4.28 -13.64
CA TYR A 53 8.52 -3.91 -14.86
C TYR A 53 9.34 -2.98 -15.76
N GLU A 54 10.17 -2.10 -15.20
CA GLU A 54 11.13 -1.29 -15.98
C GLU A 54 12.12 -2.18 -16.75
N LYS A 55 12.64 -3.24 -16.12
CA LYS A 55 13.55 -4.20 -16.78
C LYS A 55 12.84 -5.12 -17.78
N SER A 56 11.51 -5.26 -17.65
CA SER A 56 10.67 -6.11 -18.50
C SER A 56 10.24 -5.44 -19.82
N GLU A 57 10.62 -4.18 -20.07
CA GLU A 57 10.27 -3.43 -21.29
C GLU A 57 10.81 -4.03 -22.61
N GLN A 58 11.59 -5.13 -22.54
CA GLN A 58 11.90 -5.94 -23.73
C GLN A 58 10.71 -6.78 -24.23
N ASP A 59 9.62 -6.92 -23.46
CA ASP A 59 8.37 -7.58 -23.85
C ASP A 59 7.23 -6.54 -23.97
N PRO A 60 6.58 -6.38 -25.14
CA PRO A 60 5.59 -5.33 -25.40
C PRO A 60 4.23 -5.64 -24.77
N ARG A 61 4.19 -5.89 -23.45
CA ARG A 61 2.95 -6.00 -22.67
C ARG A 61 2.71 -4.74 -21.83
N PRO A 62 2.35 -3.60 -22.46
CA PRO A 62 2.09 -2.32 -21.80
C PRO A 62 0.83 -2.30 -20.91
N ARG A 63 0.30 -3.45 -20.49
CA ARG A 63 -0.89 -3.55 -19.64
C ARG A 63 -0.57 -3.98 -18.21
N MET A 64 0.58 -4.63 -17.97
CA MET A 64 0.90 -5.23 -16.68
C MET A 64 1.37 -4.22 -15.62
N TRP A 65 2.04 -3.13 -16.01
CA TRP A 65 2.36 -2.04 -15.08
C TRP A 65 1.10 -1.34 -14.56
N LYS A 66 0.03 -1.31 -15.36
CA LYS A 66 -1.23 -0.65 -15.04
C LYS A 66 -2.12 -1.46 -14.08
N SER A 67 -1.80 -2.73 -13.83
CA SER A 67 -2.51 -3.55 -12.85
C SER A 67 -2.03 -3.36 -11.42
N MET A 68 -0.98 -2.57 -11.19
CA MET A 68 -0.42 -2.31 -9.86
C MET A 68 -0.90 -0.95 -9.34
N ASP A 69 -2.19 -0.85 -8.98
CA ASP A 69 -2.76 0.33 -8.33
C ASP A 69 -2.58 0.28 -6.80
N GLU A 70 -2.96 1.35 -6.10
CA GLU A 70 -2.82 1.46 -4.65
C GLU A 70 -3.57 0.33 -3.92
N THR A 71 -4.75 -0.05 -4.44
CA THR A 71 -5.55 -1.16 -3.88
C THR A 71 -4.84 -2.49 -4.04
N THR A 72 -4.26 -2.76 -5.20
CA THR A 72 -3.50 -3.99 -5.48
C THR A 72 -2.24 -4.05 -4.62
N LEU A 73 -1.54 -2.94 -4.44
CA LEU A 73 -0.36 -2.87 -3.58
C LEU A 73 -0.70 -3.19 -2.12
N ILE A 74 -1.81 -2.64 -1.59
CA ILE A 74 -2.28 -2.96 -0.24
C ILE A 74 -2.65 -4.45 -0.13
N ALA A 75 -3.42 -4.99 -1.07
CA ALA A 75 -3.80 -6.40 -1.06
C ALA A 75 -2.58 -7.33 -1.10
N LEU A 76 -1.57 -6.98 -1.92
CA LEU A 76 -0.30 -7.71 -1.96
C LEU A 76 0.45 -7.62 -0.62
N GLY A 77 0.50 -6.43 0.00
CA GLY A 77 1.12 -6.25 1.31
C GLY A 77 0.49 -7.14 2.39
N ILE A 78 -0.84 -7.19 2.44
CA ILE A 78 -1.58 -8.08 3.36
C ILE A 78 -1.18 -9.53 3.11
N LEU A 79 -1.20 -9.98 1.85
CA LEU A 79 -0.85 -11.36 1.52
C LEU A 79 0.58 -11.70 1.94
N VAL A 80 1.55 -10.83 1.67
CA VAL A 80 2.96 -11.04 2.03
C VAL A 80 3.13 -11.10 3.55
N GLU A 81 2.50 -10.18 4.27
CA GLU A 81 2.61 -10.11 5.73
C GLU A 81 1.95 -11.31 6.42
N GLU A 82 0.74 -11.70 6.00
CA GLU A 82 0.05 -12.88 6.52
C GLU A 82 0.82 -14.18 6.19
N THR A 83 1.33 -14.30 4.96
CA THR A 83 2.12 -15.47 4.56
C THR A 83 3.42 -15.55 5.36
N ALA A 84 4.09 -14.42 5.59
CA ALA A 84 5.28 -14.37 6.42
C ALA A 84 4.97 -14.79 7.86
N ARG A 85 3.87 -14.29 8.44
CA ARG A 85 3.42 -14.66 9.78
C ARG A 85 3.07 -16.15 9.89
N GLU A 86 2.43 -16.72 8.86
CA GLU A 86 2.10 -18.14 8.81
C GLU A 86 3.36 -19.02 8.72
N ILE A 87 4.32 -18.66 7.86
CA ILE A 87 5.55 -19.45 7.64
C ILE A 87 6.51 -19.33 8.83
N LEU A 88 6.69 -18.12 9.36
CA LEU A 88 7.62 -17.83 10.46
C LEU A 88 7.01 -18.24 11.81
N GLY A 89 5.69 -18.24 11.95
CA GLY A 89 5.02 -18.44 13.24
C GLY A 89 5.32 -17.31 14.23
N GLU A 90 4.92 -17.48 15.49
CA GLU A 90 5.05 -16.43 16.53
C GLU A 90 6.49 -16.06 16.90
N THR A 91 7.46 -16.91 16.59
CA THR A 91 8.90 -16.75 16.94
C THR A 91 9.84 -16.79 15.73
N GLY A 92 9.32 -16.74 14.51
CA GLY A 92 10.18 -16.88 13.32
C GLY A 92 10.93 -15.61 12.93
N ASP A 93 10.72 -14.50 13.65
CA ASP A 93 11.65 -13.37 13.64
C ASP A 93 13.08 -13.79 14.05
N LEU A 94 13.20 -14.79 14.94
CA LEU A 94 14.48 -15.37 15.35
C LEU A 94 15.22 -16.06 14.19
N ALA A 95 14.51 -16.61 13.21
CA ALA A 95 15.13 -17.28 12.06
C ALA A 95 15.89 -16.32 11.14
N LEU A 96 15.61 -15.02 11.22
CA LEU A 96 16.30 -13.98 10.45
C LEU A 96 17.45 -13.31 11.23
N LEU A 97 17.56 -13.58 12.54
CA LEU A 97 18.61 -13.05 13.42
C LEU A 97 19.83 -13.99 13.53
N GLU A 98 19.69 -15.25 13.11
CA GLU A 98 20.80 -16.18 12.97
C GLU A 98 21.54 -15.95 11.64
N ALA A 99 22.47 -14.99 11.63
CA ALA A 99 23.41 -14.74 10.53
C ALA A 99 24.87 -14.83 11.01
#